data_AF-A0A430B1I8-F1
#
_entry.id   AF-A0A430B1I8-F1
#
_cell.length_a   1.000
_cell.length_b   1.000
_cell.length_c   1.000
_cell.angle_alpha   90.00
_cell.angle_beta   90.00
_cell.angle_gamma   90.00
#
_symmetry.space_group_name_H-M   'P 1'
#
loop_
_entity.id
_entity.type
_entity.pdbx_description
1 polymer ?
#
loop_
_entity_poly.entity_id
_entity_poly.type
_entity_poly.pdbx_seq_one_letter_code
_entity_poly.pdbx_strand_id
1 'polypeptide(L)'
;MFNNWLKRRDDDSKENENELEKNELAPTSEDVVPSSNLDYDSGSQNNDDDYYYYYYYEAGDNNGPTIPNLDLEKKEETLDFYDSKEEAYVSPFDSINSDERELNQEQVVDDFSYEQDYVQASSSNESLLSDQSTLLENENTQLREKIDQLLAENDQLQDQASRVEKVEEANEKLSSKIDEYGSLLEENNNLQIKLLDFEKLKETHDMMVDSLEQLNTNISDKDQTIEKLNTQLTSLTENADKESGMQEENFKELEANLAKLSNEKEALEDSIKVLNEKHQSEVDALKQQVSEAEEKMNELTKKMDEKLSVESSKVTQLVAENDSYIKEIESLQQVIEELRAKPSVESVEAEEIKRTIKELEEQLSHSKQLETQLAKRYEEELEKNQNKDLEMKKKEQELTEMNEKLSQTEQLEKELAELRDNQKVISELQNELSNMRHQQQEVTSSLTELTSEKTRAARLEQEVMELRSNQNPDVSDIQNELLRVKEELRLANLRADQNGSMNQSDIAHVMLEAQAKARQIVDVANYEAKRRVADSEMELSAVSQEARNYYRKLEKIKSESEVVFSELLRKLESIGDIDRL
;
A
#
# COMPACT_ATOMS: atom_id res chain seq x y z
N MET A 1 11.24 -11.11 12.96
CA MET A 1 11.56 -12.06 11.86
C MET A 1 10.39 -13.02 11.72
N PHE A 2 10.01 -13.39 10.49
CA PHE A 2 9.10 -14.48 10.11
C PHE A 2 7.74 -14.65 10.82
N ASN A 3 6.73 -13.96 10.25
CA ASN A 3 5.48 -14.48 9.68
C ASN A 3 4.55 -15.47 10.44
N ASN A 4 3.30 -15.02 10.56
CA ASN A 4 2.04 -15.71 10.20
C ASN A 4 1.48 -16.86 11.07
N TRP A 5 0.44 -16.52 11.85
CA TRP A 5 -0.84 -17.25 11.85
C TRP A 5 -1.39 -17.34 10.40
N LEU A 6 -2.21 -18.31 9.98
CA LEU A 6 -3.35 -18.95 10.68
C LEU A 6 -3.39 -20.48 10.55
N LYS A 7 -4.27 -21.10 11.37
CA LYS A 7 -4.75 -22.49 11.24
C LYS A 7 -6.25 -22.51 10.90
N ARG A 8 -6.75 -23.71 10.54
CA ARG A 8 -8.16 -24.13 10.30
C ARG A 8 -8.56 -24.02 8.81
N ARG A 9 -9.22 -25.01 8.19
CA ARG A 9 -9.65 -26.33 8.70
C ARG A 9 -9.89 -27.37 7.60
N ASP A 10 -9.77 -28.65 8.00
CA ASP A 10 -10.56 -29.84 7.65
C ASP A 10 -11.99 -29.51 7.10
N ASP A 11 -12.62 -30.31 6.24
CA ASP A 11 -12.53 -31.78 6.10
C ASP A 11 -12.87 -32.28 4.67
N ASP A 12 -12.70 -33.58 4.40
CA ASP A 12 -12.66 -34.18 3.06
C ASP A 12 -13.90 -35.03 2.66
N SER A 13 -13.91 -35.49 1.40
CA SER A 13 -14.73 -36.58 0.81
C SER A 13 -16.24 -36.39 0.51
N LYS A 14 -16.57 -36.44 -0.78
CA LYS A 14 -17.49 -37.45 -1.35
C LYS A 14 -17.33 -37.59 -2.88
N GLU A 15 -17.47 -38.81 -3.37
CA GLU A 15 -17.22 -39.21 -4.76
C GLU A 15 -18.50 -39.21 -5.62
N ASN A 16 -18.29 -39.51 -6.91
CA ASN A 16 -19.22 -39.79 -8.01
C ASN A 16 -19.71 -38.57 -8.81
N GLU A 17 -19.81 -38.64 -10.14
CA GLU A 17 -19.05 -39.36 -11.19
C GLU A 17 -19.63 -38.91 -12.55
N ASN A 18 -18.87 -39.06 -13.63
CA ASN A 18 -19.30 -38.88 -15.03
C ASN A 18 -19.64 -37.42 -15.47
N GLU A 19 -19.30 -36.99 -16.68
CA GLU A 19 -18.42 -37.57 -17.71
C GLU A 19 -17.91 -36.45 -18.65
N LEU A 20 -16.82 -36.73 -19.40
CA LEU A 20 -16.48 -36.24 -20.75
C LEU A 20 -16.85 -34.78 -21.16
N GLU A 21 -16.03 -33.96 -21.82
CA GLU A 21 -14.62 -33.94 -22.27
C GLU A 21 -14.53 -32.80 -23.32
N LYS A 22 -13.30 -32.32 -23.59
CA LYS A 22 -12.80 -31.75 -24.86
C LYS A 22 -13.00 -30.26 -25.25
N ASN A 23 -11.86 -29.75 -25.73
CA ASN A 23 -11.59 -28.61 -26.61
C ASN A 23 -11.90 -27.22 -26.00
N GLU A 24 -10.92 -26.40 -25.61
CA GLU A 24 -9.73 -25.91 -26.34
C GLU A 24 -10.06 -25.27 -27.71
N LEU A 25 -9.94 -23.94 -27.78
CA LEU A 25 -9.06 -23.21 -28.72
C LEU A 25 -9.22 -21.69 -28.59
N ALA A 26 -8.21 -21.03 -28.00
CA ALA A 26 -7.83 -19.66 -28.37
C ALA A 26 -6.70 -19.74 -29.40
N PRO A 27 -6.47 -18.72 -30.24
CA PRO A 27 -5.39 -17.78 -29.90
C PRO A 27 -5.55 -16.33 -30.45
N THR A 28 -4.66 -15.42 -29.99
CA THR A 28 -3.98 -14.25 -30.67
C THR A 28 -4.67 -13.50 -31.83
N SER A 29 -4.53 -12.17 -32.03
CA SER A 29 -3.59 -11.11 -31.57
C SER A 29 -4.29 -9.74 -31.71
N GLU A 30 -4.06 -8.70 -30.91
CA GLU A 30 -2.88 -7.80 -30.79
C GLU A 30 -2.68 -6.81 -31.98
N ASP A 31 -2.21 -5.59 -31.66
CA ASP A 31 -1.96 -4.38 -32.49
C ASP A 31 -3.14 -3.53 -33.07
N VAL A 32 -3.02 -2.20 -33.33
CA VAL A 32 -2.65 -1.02 -32.48
C VAL A 32 -2.72 0.32 -33.29
N VAL A 33 -3.79 1.13 -33.08
CA VAL A 33 -3.97 2.61 -33.34
C VAL A 33 -3.56 3.24 -34.72
N PRO A 34 -3.76 4.56 -34.98
CA PRO A 34 -4.82 5.52 -34.58
C PRO A 34 -5.44 6.32 -35.77
N SER A 35 -6.54 7.08 -35.55
CA SER A 35 -6.58 8.56 -35.75
C SER A 35 -7.96 9.22 -35.54
N SER A 36 -7.97 10.28 -34.72
CA SER A 36 -8.78 11.53 -34.80
C SER A 36 -10.30 11.54 -35.07
N ASN A 37 -11.02 12.10 -34.08
CA ASN A 37 -12.11 13.10 -34.19
C ASN A 37 -13.44 12.74 -34.90
N LEU A 38 -14.52 12.65 -34.13
CA LEU A 38 -15.42 13.80 -33.88
C LEU A 38 -16.41 13.51 -32.72
N ASP A 39 -16.96 14.58 -32.14
CA ASP A 39 -17.79 14.57 -30.93
C ASP A 39 -19.30 14.45 -31.20
N TYR A 40 -20.05 14.12 -30.14
CA TYR A 40 -21.52 14.03 -30.01
C TYR A 40 -22.20 12.95 -30.88
N ASP A 41 -23.33 12.33 -30.53
CA ASP A 41 -24.18 12.12 -29.34
C ASP A 41 -25.52 11.61 -29.92
N SER A 42 -26.40 11.01 -29.12
CA SER A 42 -27.78 10.63 -29.45
C SER A 42 -28.01 9.59 -30.57
N GLY A 43 -28.22 8.34 -30.14
CA GLY A 43 -29.43 7.57 -30.50
C GLY A 43 -29.63 7.06 -31.93
N SER A 44 -29.21 5.82 -32.18
CA SER A 44 -29.83 4.91 -33.17
C SER A 44 -30.10 3.58 -32.45
N GLN A 45 -31.34 3.29 -32.08
CA GLN A 45 -32.36 2.53 -32.85
C GLN A 45 -32.05 1.02 -32.97
N ASN A 46 -33.13 0.22 -32.88
CA ASN A 46 -33.21 -1.23 -33.09
C ASN A 46 -32.62 -2.08 -31.93
N ASN A 47 -33.35 -2.95 -31.23
CA ASN A 47 -34.79 -3.29 -31.25
C ASN A 47 -35.26 -3.58 -29.82
N ASP A 48 -36.57 -3.61 -29.58
CA ASP A 48 -37.32 -4.86 -29.25
C ASP A 48 -38.83 -4.55 -29.19
N ASP A 49 -39.68 -5.58 -29.27
CA ASP A 49 -41.10 -5.44 -29.67
C ASP A 49 -42.09 -5.17 -28.51
N ASP A 50 -42.63 -3.94 -28.46
CA ASP A 50 -43.80 -3.61 -27.61
C ASP A 50 -45.13 -3.90 -28.34
N TYR A 51 -45.91 -4.84 -27.80
CA TYR A 51 -47.20 -5.27 -28.36
C TYR A 51 -48.33 -4.25 -28.11
N TYR A 52 -48.53 -3.33 -29.05
CA TYR A 52 -49.69 -2.42 -29.04
C TYR A 52 -51.01 -3.16 -29.30
N TYR A 53 -51.81 -3.35 -28.24
CA TYR A 53 -53.22 -3.71 -28.36
C TYR A 53 -54.05 -2.53 -28.90
N TYR A 54 -54.25 -2.47 -30.21
CA TYR A 54 -55.20 -1.56 -30.83
C TYR A 54 -56.64 -1.98 -30.54
N TYR A 55 -57.29 -1.28 -29.61
CA TYR A 55 -58.76 -1.26 -29.56
C TYR A 55 -59.29 -0.48 -30.76
N TYR A 56 -59.78 -1.20 -31.77
CA TYR A 56 -60.57 -0.61 -32.84
C TYR A 56 -61.91 -0.13 -32.26
N TYR A 57 -62.12 1.19 -32.24
CA TYR A 57 -63.46 1.74 -32.23
C TYR A 57 -64.09 1.48 -33.59
N GLU A 58 -64.90 0.42 -33.70
CA GLU A 58 -65.85 0.32 -34.81
C GLU A 58 -66.87 1.46 -34.68
N ALA A 59 -66.80 2.41 -35.61
CA ALA A 59 -67.79 3.47 -35.74
C ALA A 59 -69.09 2.87 -36.33
N GLY A 60 -69.90 2.25 -35.46
CA GLY A 60 -71.19 1.69 -35.84
C GLY A 60 -72.11 2.73 -36.47
N ASP A 61 -72.80 2.34 -37.54
CA ASP A 61 -73.62 3.25 -38.35
C ASP A 61 -74.71 3.98 -37.55
N ASN A 62 -74.75 5.31 -37.70
CA ASN A 62 -75.84 6.14 -37.18
C ASN A 62 -77.13 5.96 -38.01
N ASN A 63 -77.80 4.83 -37.80
CA ASN A 63 -79.17 4.56 -38.27
C ASN A 63 -79.99 3.90 -37.14
N GLY A 64 -80.22 4.64 -36.05
CA GLY A 64 -81.18 4.24 -35.02
C GLY A 64 -82.61 4.21 -35.58
N PRO A 65 -83.46 3.25 -35.17
CA PRO A 65 -84.84 3.18 -35.64
C PRO A 65 -85.64 4.39 -35.13
N THR A 66 -86.22 5.16 -36.04
CA THR A 66 -87.07 6.31 -35.72
C THR A 66 -88.38 5.88 -35.09
N ILE A 67 -88.48 6.04 -33.76
CA ILE A 67 -89.76 5.95 -33.04
C ILE A 67 -90.61 7.17 -33.44
N PRO A 68 -91.86 7.01 -33.89
CA PRO A 68 -92.77 8.13 -34.10
C PRO A 68 -93.15 8.77 -32.76
N ASN A 69 -92.91 10.06 -32.59
CA ASN A 69 -93.55 10.83 -31.52
C ASN A 69 -95.07 10.86 -31.76
N LEU A 70 -95.84 10.54 -30.74
CA LEU A 70 -97.26 10.88 -30.65
C LEU A 70 -97.45 11.76 -29.40
N ASP A 71 -97.87 13.00 -29.64
CA ASP A 71 -98.10 13.97 -28.56
C ASP A 71 -99.31 13.57 -27.69
N LEU A 72 -99.19 13.85 -26.39
CA LEU A 72 -100.24 13.61 -25.40
C LEU A 72 -101.32 14.72 -25.44
N GLU A 73 -102.04 14.84 -26.55
CA GLU A 73 -103.34 15.54 -26.52
C GLU A 73 -104.40 14.66 -25.84
N LYS A 74 -104.82 15.07 -24.65
CA LYS A 74 -106.00 14.49 -24.00
C LYS A 74 -107.26 14.83 -24.80
N LYS A 75 -107.99 13.81 -25.23
CA LYS A 75 -109.44 13.90 -25.47
C LYS A 75 -110.15 12.81 -24.69
N GLU A 76 -111.22 13.21 -24.04
CA GLU A 76 -112.15 12.32 -23.36
C GLU A 76 -113.18 11.86 -24.41
N GLU A 77 -113.15 10.59 -24.78
CA GLU A 77 -114.28 9.94 -25.44
C GLU A 77 -114.76 8.80 -24.55
N THR A 78 -115.96 8.97 -23.99
CA THR A 78 -116.64 7.99 -23.16
C THR A 78 -117.17 6.87 -24.04
N LEU A 79 -116.72 5.63 -23.79
CA LEU A 79 -117.23 4.46 -24.50
C LEU A 79 -118.60 4.08 -23.92
N ASP A 80 -119.67 4.39 -24.63
CA ASP A 80 -121.03 4.06 -24.21
C ASP A 80 -121.27 2.53 -24.22
N PHE A 81 -121.80 2.01 -23.11
CA PHE A 81 -122.24 0.62 -23.01
C PHE A 81 -123.60 0.44 -23.70
N TYR A 82 -123.68 -0.50 -24.64
CA TYR A 82 -124.95 -0.94 -25.20
C TYR A 82 -125.79 -1.70 -24.15
N ASP A 83 -126.84 -1.08 -23.64
CA ASP A 83 -127.91 -1.74 -22.86
C ASP A 83 -128.81 -2.55 -23.81
N SER A 84 -129.00 -3.84 -23.51
CA SER A 84 -129.68 -4.78 -24.39
C SER A 84 -131.17 -4.89 -24.07
N LYS A 85 -132.03 -4.23 -24.88
CA LYS A 85 -133.49 -4.35 -24.77
C LYS A 85 -134.22 -4.38 -26.12
N GLU A 86 -135.12 -5.36 -26.22
CA GLU A 86 -136.42 -5.27 -26.91
C GLU A 86 -136.42 -4.89 -28.40
N GLU A 87 -136.02 -5.83 -29.27
CA GLU A 87 -136.58 -5.87 -30.63
C GLU A 87 -138.00 -6.46 -30.60
N ALA A 88 -138.95 -5.76 -31.22
CA ALA A 88 -140.37 -6.12 -31.20
C ALA A 88 -140.73 -7.12 -32.30
N TYR A 89 -141.52 -8.14 -31.94
CA TYR A 89 -142.01 -9.17 -32.85
C TYR A 89 -143.01 -8.59 -33.86
N VAL A 90 -142.71 -8.71 -35.16
CA VAL A 90 -143.61 -8.33 -36.27
C VAL A 90 -144.04 -9.57 -37.02
N SER A 91 -145.35 -9.82 -37.08
CA SER A 91 -145.93 -11.04 -37.67
C SER A 91 -146.03 -10.94 -39.21
N PRO A 92 -145.47 -11.89 -39.99
CA PRO A 92 -145.46 -11.82 -41.45
C PRO A 92 -146.45 -12.79 -42.11
N PHE A 93 -147.75 -12.75 -41.78
CA PHE A 93 -148.83 -13.34 -42.60
C PHE A 93 -150.19 -12.69 -42.27
N ASP A 94 -150.64 -11.79 -43.15
CA ASP A 94 -152.00 -11.78 -43.73
C ASP A 94 -152.11 -10.64 -44.75
N SER A 95 -152.56 -10.95 -45.97
CA SER A 95 -152.67 -9.98 -47.08
C SER A 95 -153.58 -10.52 -48.19
N ILE A 96 -154.14 -9.61 -49.02
CA ILE A 96 -154.77 -9.87 -50.33
C ILE A 96 -156.18 -10.53 -50.25
N ASN A 97 -157.25 -10.01 -50.90
CA ASN A 97 -157.44 -8.72 -51.60
C ASN A 97 -158.73 -7.98 -51.12
N SER A 98 -159.82 -7.64 -51.85
CA SER A 98 -160.28 -7.92 -53.22
C SER A 98 -161.10 -6.78 -53.85
N ASP A 99 -161.08 -6.75 -55.18
CA ASP A 99 -161.75 -5.86 -56.13
C ASP A 99 -163.28 -5.66 -55.94
N GLU A 100 -163.75 -4.43 -56.17
CA GLU A 100 -164.68 -4.17 -57.29
C GLU A 100 -164.06 -3.08 -58.20
N ARG A 101 -164.39 -3.11 -59.49
CA ARG A 101 -163.62 -2.40 -60.54
C ARG A 101 -164.36 -1.19 -61.10
N GLU A 102 -163.60 -0.19 -61.53
CA GLU A 102 -164.11 0.85 -62.42
C GLU A 102 -164.57 0.24 -63.76
N LEU A 103 -165.76 0.64 -64.23
CA LEU A 103 -166.17 0.48 -65.62
C LEU A 103 -167.07 1.66 -66.00
N ASN A 104 -166.81 2.26 -67.16
CA ASN A 104 -167.33 3.56 -67.53
C ASN A 104 -168.00 3.49 -68.91
N GLN A 105 -169.26 3.95 -68.99
CA GLN A 105 -170.04 4.22 -70.21
C GLN A 105 -170.32 3.08 -71.19
N GLU A 106 -171.62 2.80 -71.41
CA GLU A 106 -172.24 3.14 -72.70
C GLU A 106 -173.76 3.33 -72.57
N GLN A 107 -174.37 4.01 -73.55
CA GLN A 107 -175.83 4.18 -73.65
C GLN A 107 -176.38 3.32 -74.80
N VAL A 108 -177.39 2.50 -74.53
CA VAL A 108 -178.38 2.08 -75.54
C VAL A 108 -179.77 2.10 -74.90
N VAL A 109 -180.79 2.39 -75.71
CA VAL A 109 -182.20 2.56 -75.35
C VAL A 109 -183.03 1.85 -76.43
N ASP A 110 -184.24 1.38 -76.08
CA ASP A 110 -185.30 0.89 -76.99
C ASP A 110 -185.04 -0.47 -77.71
N ASP A 111 -186.02 -1.34 -78.04
CA ASP A 111 -187.49 -1.38 -77.80
C ASP A 111 -188.12 -2.70 -78.36
N PHE A 112 -189.36 -3.04 -77.96
CA PHE A 112 -190.34 -3.96 -78.60
C PHE A 112 -190.01 -5.46 -78.78
N SER A 113 -190.96 -6.40 -78.96
CA SER A 113 -192.46 -6.40 -78.97
C SER A 113 -192.98 -7.86 -78.87
N TYR A 114 -194.22 -8.11 -78.39
CA TYR A 114 -195.33 -8.65 -79.24
C TYR A 114 -196.67 -8.86 -78.52
N GLU A 115 -197.74 -8.77 -79.32
CA GLU A 115 -199.16 -8.76 -78.95
C GLU A 115 -199.77 -10.17 -78.92
N GLN A 116 -200.97 -10.32 -78.33
CA GLN A 116 -202.05 -11.02 -79.04
C GLN A 116 -203.45 -10.66 -78.52
N ASP A 117 -204.31 -10.19 -79.43
CA ASP A 117 -205.74 -10.02 -79.22
C ASP A 117 -206.52 -11.22 -79.80
N TYR A 118 -207.62 -11.60 -79.15
CA TYR A 118 -208.45 -12.73 -79.59
C TYR A 118 -209.68 -12.28 -80.38
N VAL A 119 -209.95 -12.92 -81.52
CA VAL A 119 -211.24 -12.83 -82.24
C VAL A 119 -211.97 -14.16 -82.13
N GLN A 120 -213.21 -14.12 -81.63
CA GLN A 120 -214.07 -15.30 -81.51
C GLN A 120 -215.15 -15.28 -82.61
N ALA A 121 -215.27 -16.38 -83.36
CA ALA A 121 -216.20 -16.49 -84.49
C ALA A 121 -217.27 -17.57 -84.25
N SER A 122 -218.47 -17.30 -84.77
CA SER A 122 -219.72 -18.05 -84.69
C SER A 122 -219.62 -19.58 -84.91
N SER A 123 -220.49 -20.31 -84.19
CA SER A 123 -220.65 -21.76 -84.25
C SER A 123 -221.15 -22.32 -85.58
N SER A 124 -220.66 -23.51 -85.96
CA SER A 124 -221.44 -24.70 -86.37
C SER A 124 -220.58 -25.77 -87.07
N ASN A 125 -219.78 -26.55 -86.33
CA ASN A 125 -219.18 -27.84 -86.75
C ASN A 125 -218.39 -28.52 -85.59
N GLU A 126 -219.09 -28.90 -84.52
CA GLU A 126 -218.48 -29.19 -83.19
C GLU A 126 -217.55 -30.42 -83.15
N SER A 127 -217.71 -31.39 -84.05
CA SER A 127 -217.01 -32.69 -83.98
C SER A 127 -215.57 -32.69 -84.51
N LEU A 128 -215.14 -31.69 -85.30
CA LEU A 128 -213.82 -31.71 -85.97
C LEU A 128 -212.81 -30.75 -85.34
N LEU A 129 -213.26 -29.67 -84.68
CA LEU A 129 -212.37 -28.83 -83.87
C LEU A 129 -211.96 -29.50 -82.56
N SER A 130 -212.80 -30.39 -82.01
CA SER A 130 -212.51 -31.12 -80.77
C SER A 130 -211.19 -31.88 -80.84
N ASP A 131 -211.05 -32.77 -81.82
CA ASP A 131 -209.85 -33.62 -81.98
C ASP A 131 -208.59 -32.77 -82.18
N GLN A 132 -208.65 -31.73 -83.03
CA GLN A 132 -207.53 -30.83 -83.27
C GLN A 132 -207.16 -30.01 -82.02
N SER A 133 -208.14 -29.59 -81.21
CA SER A 133 -207.90 -28.94 -79.92
C SER A 133 -207.19 -29.89 -78.96
N THR A 134 -207.66 -31.15 -78.82
CA THR A 134 -207.00 -32.13 -77.96
C THR A 134 -205.58 -32.47 -78.41
N LEU A 135 -205.28 -32.44 -79.71
CA LEU A 135 -203.93 -32.66 -80.22
C LEU A 135 -203.00 -31.50 -79.82
N LEU A 136 -203.44 -30.26 -80.02
CA LEU A 136 -202.69 -29.06 -79.63
C LEU A 136 -202.54 -28.91 -78.10
N GLU A 137 -203.53 -29.39 -77.34
CA GLU A 137 -203.49 -29.43 -75.87
C GLU A 137 -202.48 -30.47 -75.36
N ASN A 138 -202.44 -31.66 -75.98
CA ASN A 138 -201.40 -32.67 -75.73
C ASN A 138 -199.98 -32.20 -76.15
N GLU A 139 -199.87 -31.47 -77.25
CA GLU A 139 -198.58 -30.88 -77.67
C GLU A 139 -198.14 -29.78 -76.70
N ASN A 140 -199.07 -28.94 -76.21
CA ASN A 140 -198.79 -27.96 -75.18
C ASN A 140 -198.38 -28.59 -73.84
N THR A 141 -198.98 -29.71 -73.43
CA THR A 141 -198.53 -30.40 -72.20
C THR A 141 -197.15 -31.04 -72.38
N GLN A 142 -196.84 -31.64 -73.52
CA GLN A 142 -195.48 -32.15 -73.81
C GLN A 142 -194.43 -31.04 -73.87
N LEU A 143 -194.77 -29.88 -74.45
CA LEU A 143 -193.89 -28.71 -74.45
C LEU A 143 -193.68 -28.14 -73.04
N ARG A 144 -194.71 -28.15 -72.19
CA ARG A 144 -194.58 -27.77 -70.77
C ARG A 144 -193.71 -28.75 -69.99
N GLU A 145 -193.97 -30.06 -70.07
CA GLU A 145 -193.12 -31.08 -69.44
C GLU A 145 -191.66 -30.96 -69.87
N LYS A 146 -191.41 -30.63 -71.14
CA LYS A 146 -190.05 -30.39 -71.65
C LYS A 146 -189.43 -29.08 -71.15
N ILE A 147 -190.21 -28.01 -70.99
CA ILE A 147 -189.75 -26.76 -70.35
C ILE A 147 -189.43 -27.03 -68.88
N ASP A 148 -190.29 -27.73 -68.14
CA ASP A 148 -190.09 -28.08 -66.74
C ASP A 148 -188.83 -28.98 -66.56
N GLN A 149 -188.59 -29.92 -67.49
CA GLN A 149 -187.35 -30.71 -67.54
C GLN A 149 -186.11 -29.84 -67.80
N LEU A 150 -186.17 -28.90 -68.76
CA LEU A 150 -185.05 -28.01 -69.07
C LEU A 150 -184.77 -27.01 -67.96
N LEU A 151 -185.80 -26.56 -67.22
CA LEU A 151 -185.65 -25.75 -66.02
C LEU A 151 -184.95 -26.56 -64.92
N ALA A 152 -185.40 -27.80 -64.64
CA ALA A 152 -184.76 -28.66 -63.66
C ALA A 152 -183.32 -29.07 -64.04
N GLU A 153 -183.02 -29.24 -65.33
CA GLU A 153 -181.65 -29.46 -65.82
C GLU A 153 -180.79 -28.20 -65.66
N ASN A 154 -181.33 -27.02 -65.92
CA ASN A 154 -180.65 -25.74 -65.73
C ASN A 154 -180.39 -25.44 -64.24
N ASP A 155 -181.35 -25.69 -63.36
CA ASP A 155 -181.19 -25.63 -61.90
C ASP A 155 -180.07 -26.59 -61.44
N GLN A 156 -180.06 -27.83 -61.96
CA GLN A 156 -179.00 -28.80 -61.66
C GLN A 156 -177.62 -28.37 -62.19
N LEU A 157 -177.56 -27.73 -63.36
CA LEU A 157 -176.32 -27.16 -63.90
C LEU A 157 -175.84 -25.95 -63.09
N GLN A 158 -176.75 -25.13 -62.56
CA GLN A 158 -176.42 -24.02 -61.66
C GLN A 158 -175.91 -24.53 -60.31
N ASP A 159 -176.52 -25.57 -59.74
CA ASP A 159 -176.02 -26.28 -58.55
C ASP A 159 -174.64 -26.92 -58.80
N GLN A 160 -174.39 -27.45 -60.00
CA GLN A 160 -173.06 -27.95 -60.40
C GLN A 160 -172.04 -26.82 -60.54
N ALA A 161 -172.40 -25.68 -61.14
CA ALA A 161 -171.52 -24.51 -61.27
C ALA A 161 -171.11 -23.97 -59.89
N SER A 162 -172.08 -23.70 -59.00
CA SER A 162 -171.80 -23.27 -57.63
C SER A 162 -171.18 -24.35 -56.72
N ARG A 163 -171.04 -25.59 -57.21
CA ARG A 163 -170.23 -26.64 -56.58
C ARG A 163 -168.80 -26.67 -57.14
N VAL A 164 -168.60 -26.40 -58.43
CA VAL A 164 -167.28 -26.22 -59.05
C VAL A 164 -166.58 -25.00 -58.45
N GLU A 165 -167.27 -23.86 -58.39
CA GLU A 165 -166.83 -22.62 -57.74
C GLU A 165 -166.30 -22.86 -56.31
N LYS A 166 -167.05 -23.60 -55.48
CA LYS A 166 -166.63 -23.97 -54.11
C LYS A 166 -165.43 -24.93 -54.06
N VAL A 167 -165.19 -25.71 -55.12
CA VAL A 167 -164.02 -26.59 -55.26
C VAL A 167 -162.81 -25.81 -55.78
N GLU A 168 -163.02 -24.83 -56.65
CA GLU A 168 -161.99 -23.89 -57.11
C GLU A 168 -161.51 -23.01 -55.94
N GLU A 169 -162.42 -22.38 -55.18
CA GLU A 169 -162.11 -21.72 -53.90
C GLU A 169 -161.30 -22.61 -52.94
N ALA A 170 -161.65 -23.89 -52.84
CA ALA A 170 -160.98 -24.83 -51.94
C ALA A 170 -159.58 -25.22 -52.45
N ASN A 171 -159.41 -25.35 -53.77
CA ASN A 171 -158.13 -25.63 -54.42
C ASN A 171 -157.20 -24.42 -54.33
N GLU A 172 -157.70 -23.19 -54.51
CA GLU A 172 -156.91 -21.96 -54.29
C GLU A 172 -156.41 -21.88 -52.85
N LYS A 173 -157.32 -22.07 -51.87
CA LYS A 173 -156.98 -22.08 -50.43
C LYS A 173 -156.04 -23.23 -50.04
N LEU A 174 -156.00 -24.32 -50.81
CA LEU A 174 -155.01 -25.39 -50.65
C LEU A 174 -153.67 -25.04 -51.32
N SER A 175 -153.67 -24.38 -52.48
CA SER A 175 -152.45 -23.90 -53.14
C SER A 175 -151.73 -22.88 -52.27
N SER A 176 -152.43 -21.85 -51.77
CA SER A 176 -151.84 -20.85 -50.89
C SER A 176 -151.21 -21.46 -49.64
N LYS A 177 -151.77 -22.55 -49.10
CA LYS A 177 -151.19 -23.30 -47.98
C LYS A 177 -149.98 -24.16 -48.37
N ILE A 178 -149.93 -24.67 -49.59
CA ILE A 178 -148.74 -25.35 -50.13
C ILE A 178 -147.61 -24.33 -50.30
N ASP A 179 -147.92 -23.13 -50.79
CA ASP A 179 -146.96 -22.03 -50.96
C ASP A 179 -146.48 -21.48 -49.58
N GLU A 180 -147.39 -21.37 -48.60
CA GLU A 180 -147.08 -21.06 -47.20
C GLU A 180 -146.14 -22.11 -46.58
N TYR A 181 -146.47 -23.40 -46.66
CA TYR A 181 -145.62 -24.48 -46.15
C TYR A 181 -144.30 -24.61 -46.92
N GLY A 182 -144.26 -24.28 -48.21
CA GLY A 182 -143.03 -24.18 -48.99
C GLY A 182 -142.12 -23.09 -48.46
N SER A 183 -142.68 -21.89 -48.24
CA SER A 183 -141.98 -20.74 -47.67
C SER A 183 -141.42 -21.03 -46.27
N LEU A 184 -142.22 -21.65 -45.41
CA LEU A 184 -141.80 -22.07 -44.06
C LEU A 184 -140.73 -23.18 -44.08
N LEU A 185 -140.76 -24.07 -45.08
CA LEU A 185 -139.72 -25.09 -45.26
C LEU A 185 -138.40 -24.47 -45.74
N GLU A 186 -138.45 -23.51 -46.67
CA GLU A 186 -137.27 -22.75 -47.07
C GLU A 186 -136.71 -21.91 -45.92
N GLU A 187 -137.54 -21.27 -45.11
CA GLU A 187 -137.11 -20.56 -43.90
C GLU A 187 -136.42 -21.51 -42.90
N ASN A 188 -137.01 -22.68 -42.63
CA ASN A 188 -136.44 -23.68 -41.73
C ASN A 188 -135.08 -24.20 -42.23
N ASN A 189 -134.95 -24.50 -43.52
CA ASN A 189 -133.67 -24.86 -44.14
C ASN A 189 -132.62 -23.74 -43.99
N ASN A 190 -133.02 -22.48 -44.21
CA ASN A 190 -132.15 -21.31 -44.02
C ASN A 190 -131.75 -21.10 -42.54
N LEU A 191 -132.64 -21.37 -41.60
CA LEU A 191 -132.34 -21.35 -40.15
C LEU A 191 -131.38 -22.48 -39.77
N GLN A 192 -131.52 -23.68 -40.35
CA GLN A 192 -130.59 -24.79 -40.13
C GLN A 192 -129.18 -24.49 -40.67
N ILE A 193 -129.07 -23.82 -41.82
CA ILE A 193 -127.78 -23.34 -42.35
C ILE A 193 -127.17 -22.30 -41.39
N LYS A 194 -127.95 -21.31 -40.94
CA LYS A 194 -127.49 -20.30 -39.95
C LYS A 194 -127.05 -20.94 -38.63
N LEU A 195 -127.71 -21.99 -38.16
CA LEU A 195 -127.31 -22.75 -36.98
C LEU A 195 -125.95 -23.45 -37.19
N LEU A 196 -125.75 -24.12 -38.32
CA LEU A 196 -124.46 -24.76 -38.64
C LEU A 196 -123.32 -23.74 -38.77
N ASP A 197 -123.59 -22.54 -39.30
CA ASP A 197 -122.58 -21.47 -39.35
C ASP A 197 -122.33 -20.82 -37.98
N PHE A 198 -123.34 -20.77 -37.10
CA PHE A 198 -123.17 -20.35 -35.70
C PHE A 198 -122.38 -21.39 -34.88
N GLU A 199 -122.58 -22.69 -35.11
CA GLU A 199 -121.79 -23.76 -34.49
C GLU A 199 -120.30 -23.67 -34.89
N LYS A 200 -120.00 -23.46 -36.19
CA LYS A 200 -118.62 -23.19 -36.66
C LYS A 200 -118.04 -21.92 -36.05
N LEU A 201 -118.83 -20.84 -36.01
CA LEU A 201 -118.40 -19.58 -35.41
C LEU A 201 -118.05 -19.78 -33.92
N LYS A 202 -118.87 -20.54 -33.19
CA LYS A 202 -118.59 -20.92 -31.80
C LYS A 202 -117.32 -21.76 -31.68
N GLU A 203 -117.11 -22.78 -32.53
CA GLU A 203 -115.89 -23.57 -32.54
C GLU A 203 -114.64 -22.68 -32.79
N THR A 204 -114.73 -21.72 -33.71
CA THR A 204 -113.63 -20.74 -33.91
C THR A 204 -113.46 -19.77 -32.74
N HIS A 205 -114.53 -19.41 -32.03
CA HIS A 205 -114.45 -18.57 -30.84
C HIS A 205 -113.81 -19.30 -29.66
N ASP A 206 -114.22 -20.55 -29.40
CA ASP A 206 -113.64 -21.41 -28.36
C ASP A 206 -112.13 -21.61 -28.61
N MET A 207 -111.72 -21.87 -29.86
CA MET A 207 -110.29 -21.92 -30.23
C MET A 207 -109.54 -20.58 -30.03
N MET A 208 -110.21 -19.44 -30.24
CA MET A 208 -109.64 -18.12 -29.95
C MET A 208 -109.50 -17.88 -28.44
N VAL A 209 -110.45 -18.35 -27.62
CA VAL A 209 -110.38 -18.29 -26.16
C VAL A 209 -109.21 -19.13 -25.64
N ASP A 210 -109.08 -20.40 -26.08
CA ASP A 210 -107.91 -21.25 -25.76
C ASP A 210 -106.59 -20.57 -26.14
N SER A 211 -106.54 -19.90 -27.30
CA SER A 211 -105.36 -19.17 -27.77
C SER A 211 -105.07 -17.92 -26.91
N LEU A 212 -106.10 -17.22 -26.45
CA LEU A 212 -105.97 -16.07 -25.54
C LEU A 212 -105.53 -16.49 -24.14
N GLU A 213 -106.04 -17.61 -23.61
CA GLU A 213 -105.56 -18.16 -22.34
C GLU A 213 -104.08 -18.55 -22.42
N GLN A 214 -103.67 -19.24 -23.48
CA GLN A 214 -102.25 -19.57 -23.73
C GLN A 214 -101.37 -18.33 -23.88
N LEU A 215 -101.84 -17.26 -24.54
CA LEU A 215 -101.11 -16.00 -24.62
C LEU A 215 -101.00 -15.33 -23.24
N ASN A 216 -102.09 -15.34 -22.45
CA ASN A 216 -102.12 -14.72 -21.13
C ASN A 216 -101.22 -15.45 -20.11
N THR A 217 -101.14 -16.78 -20.14
CA THR A 217 -100.17 -17.54 -19.33
C THR A 217 -98.73 -17.24 -19.78
N ASN A 218 -98.46 -17.18 -21.09
CA ASN A 218 -97.15 -16.82 -21.62
C ASN A 218 -96.73 -15.37 -21.27
N ILE A 219 -97.68 -14.46 -21.10
CA ILE A 219 -97.44 -13.09 -20.60
C ILE A 219 -97.10 -13.14 -19.11
N SER A 220 -97.92 -13.83 -18.29
CA SER A 220 -97.68 -13.93 -16.84
C SER A 220 -96.35 -14.60 -16.49
N ASP A 221 -95.94 -15.65 -17.22
CA ASP A 221 -94.62 -16.28 -17.06
C ASP A 221 -93.48 -15.32 -17.43
N LYS A 222 -93.66 -14.51 -18.49
CA LYS A 222 -92.69 -13.47 -18.87
C LYS A 222 -92.59 -12.37 -17.83
N ASP A 223 -93.71 -11.86 -17.32
CA ASP A 223 -93.74 -10.85 -16.27
C ASP A 223 -93.03 -11.34 -15.00
N GLN A 224 -93.24 -12.60 -14.60
CA GLN A 224 -92.49 -13.23 -13.51
C GLN A 224 -90.98 -13.33 -13.80
N THR A 225 -90.56 -13.54 -15.06
CA THR A 225 -89.12 -13.50 -15.39
C THR A 225 -88.57 -12.08 -15.42
N ILE A 226 -89.35 -11.09 -15.83
CA ILE A 226 -88.99 -9.66 -15.80
C ILE A 226 -88.84 -9.19 -14.35
N GLU A 227 -89.74 -9.58 -13.43
CA GLU A 227 -89.61 -9.29 -12.00
C GLU A 227 -88.35 -9.91 -11.38
N LYS A 228 -88.03 -11.16 -11.72
CA LYS A 228 -86.80 -11.85 -11.30
C LYS A 228 -85.54 -11.16 -11.85
N LEU A 229 -85.55 -10.74 -13.12
CA LEU A 229 -84.44 -10.01 -13.73
C LEU A 229 -84.27 -8.61 -13.15
N ASN A 230 -85.37 -7.90 -12.86
CA ASN A 230 -85.34 -6.59 -12.22
C ASN A 230 -84.79 -6.67 -10.79
N THR A 231 -85.24 -7.63 -9.99
CA THR A 231 -84.72 -7.83 -8.62
C THR A 231 -83.24 -8.23 -8.62
N GLN A 232 -82.80 -9.07 -9.57
CA GLN A 232 -81.38 -9.35 -9.80
C GLN A 232 -80.60 -8.08 -10.19
N LEU A 233 -81.10 -7.30 -11.14
CA LEU A 233 -80.46 -6.06 -11.61
C LEU A 233 -80.31 -5.05 -10.47
N THR A 234 -81.37 -4.80 -9.67
CA THR A 234 -81.28 -3.94 -8.48
C THR A 234 -80.21 -4.44 -7.50
N SER A 235 -80.14 -5.75 -7.25
CA SER A 235 -79.11 -6.31 -6.36
C SER A 235 -77.68 -6.17 -6.90
N LEU A 236 -77.51 -6.21 -8.24
CA LEU A 236 -76.23 -5.97 -8.90
C LEU A 236 -75.84 -4.50 -8.89
N THR A 237 -76.78 -3.58 -9.14
CA THR A 237 -76.56 -2.13 -8.99
C THR A 237 -76.16 -1.78 -7.56
N GLU A 238 -76.92 -2.25 -6.56
CA GLU A 238 -76.59 -2.05 -5.15
C GLU A 238 -75.18 -2.57 -4.78
N ASN A 239 -74.75 -3.68 -5.36
CA ASN A 239 -73.43 -4.25 -5.09
C ASN A 239 -72.32 -3.47 -5.82
N ALA A 240 -72.56 -3.00 -7.04
CA ALA A 240 -71.65 -2.13 -7.78
C ALA A 240 -71.49 -0.77 -7.09
N ASP A 241 -72.57 -0.18 -6.55
CA ASP A 241 -72.53 1.06 -5.78
C ASP A 241 -71.72 0.89 -4.48
N LYS A 242 -71.90 -0.24 -3.77
CA LYS A 242 -71.11 -0.59 -2.57
C LYS A 242 -69.63 -0.82 -2.91
N GLU A 243 -69.33 -1.50 -4.02
CA GLU A 243 -67.95 -1.73 -4.45
C GLU A 243 -67.27 -0.43 -4.89
N SER A 244 -67.97 0.42 -5.64
CA SER A 244 -67.51 1.77 -6.02
C SER A 244 -67.23 2.63 -4.78
N GLY A 245 -68.12 2.61 -3.78
CA GLY A 245 -67.92 3.30 -2.51
C GLY A 245 -66.67 2.81 -1.75
N MET A 246 -66.48 1.49 -1.65
CA MET A 246 -65.25 0.93 -1.06
C MET A 246 -63.99 1.28 -1.85
N GLN A 247 -64.05 1.31 -3.19
CA GLN A 247 -62.94 1.74 -4.03
C GLN A 247 -62.62 3.24 -3.82
N GLU A 248 -63.63 4.10 -3.65
CA GLU A 248 -63.43 5.53 -3.37
C GLU A 248 -62.85 5.78 -1.95
N GLU A 249 -63.25 5.01 -0.94
CA GLU A 249 -62.64 5.05 0.40
C GLU A 249 -61.19 4.55 0.38
N ASN A 250 -60.92 3.41 -0.25
CA ASN A 250 -59.56 2.89 -0.43
C ASN A 250 -58.65 3.87 -1.18
N PHE A 251 -59.18 4.57 -2.20
CA PHE A 251 -58.42 5.57 -2.95
C PHE A 251 -58.04 6.76 -2.06
N LYS A 252 -58.97 7.29 -1.25
CA LYS A 252 -58.70 8.37 -0.29
C LYS A 252 -57.68 7.96 0.78
N GLU A 253 -57.72 6.71 1.25
CA GLU A 253 -56.71 6.19 2.18
C GLU A 253 -55.33 6.09 1.49
N LEU A 254 -55.26 5.67 0.23
CA LEU A 254 -54.02 5.64 -0.55
C LEU A 254 -53.46 7.05 -0.81
N GLU A 255 -54.30 8.04 -1.14
CA GLU A 255 -53.89 9.45 -1.26
C GLU A 255 -53.34 9.99 0.06
N ALA A 256 -54.02 9.73 1.18
CA ALA A 256 -53.56 10.16 2.51
C ALA A 256 -52.23 9.52 2.90
N ASN A 257 -52.04 8.23 2.60
CA ASN A 257 -50.78 7.53 2.83
C ASN A 257 -49.64 8.02 1.91
N LEU A 258 -49.93 8.33 0.64
CA LEU A 258 -48.97 8.95 -0.28
C LEU A 258 -48.54 10.35 0.20
N ALA A 259 -49.48 11.18 0.63
CA ALA A 259 -49.17 12.50 1.20
C ALA A 259 -48.29 12.38 2.46
N LYS A 260 -48.59 11.42 3.34
CA LYS A 260 -47.79 11.14 4.54
C LYS A 260 -46.37 10.68 4.19
N LEU A 261 -46.22 9.76 3.23
CA LEU A 261 -44.92 9.28 2.75
C LEU A 261 -44.11 10.40 2.05
N SER A 262 -44.78 11.31 1.33
CA SER A 262 -44.12 12.47 0.71
C SER A 262 -43.53 13.40 1.78
N ASN A 263 -44.29 13.70 2.84
CA ASN A 263 -43.82 14.53 3.94
C ASN A 263 -42.69 13.85 4.74
N GLU A 264 -42.76 12.53 4.94
CA GLU A 264 -41.69 11.76 5.58
C GLU A 264 -40.41 11.72 4.72
N LYS A 265 -40.55 11.65 3.39
CA LYS A 265 -39.42 11.77 2.44
C LYS A 265 -38.77 13.15 2.50
N GLU A 266 -39.55 14.22 2.43
CA GLU A 266 -39.06 15.61 2.47
C GLU A 266 -38.29 15.88 3.77
N ALA A 267 -38.83 15.46 4.92
CA ALA A 267 -38.17 15.57 6.22
C ALA A 267 -36.86 14.74 6.32
N LEU A 268 -36.78 13.59 5.63
CA LEU A 268 -35.55 12.80 5.54
C LEU A 268 -34.51 13.46 4.62
N GLU A 269 -34.93 14.06 3.49
CA GLU A 269 -34.02 14.78 2.58
C GLU A 269 -33.41 16.03 3.25
N ASP A 270 -34.21 16.80 4.00
CA ASP A 270 -33.71 17.90 4.83
C ASP A 270 -32.79 17.40 5.96
N SER A 271 -33.12 16.28 6.62
CA SER A 271 -32.26 15.69 7.66
C SER A 271 -30.91 15.22 7.11
N ILE A 272 -30.90 14.60 5.92
CA ILE A 272 -29.67 14.22 5.21
C ILE A 272 -28.84 15.44 4.83
N LYS A 273 -29.49 16.51 4.35
CA LYS A 273 -28.83 17.78 4.02
C LYS A 273 -28.15 18.40 5.25
N VAL A 274 -28.86 18.54 6.37
CA VAL A 274 -28.30 19.05 7.63
C VAL A 274 -27.15 18.17 8.14
N LEU A 275 -27.26 16.84 8.00
CA LEU A 275 -26.19 15.92 8.37
C LEU A 275 -24.94 16.10 7.50
N ASN A 276 -25.12 16.30 6.18
CA ASN A 276 -24.01 16.56 5.25
C ASN A 276 -23.35 17.92 5.49
N GLU A 277 -24.13 18.98 5.75
CA GLU A 277 -23.61 20.30 6.13
C GLU A 277 -22.77 20.21 7.43
N LYS A 278 -23.24 19.44 8.43
CA LYS A 278 -22.50 19.16 9.66
C LYS A 278 -21.22 18.35 9.41
N HIS A 279 -21.28 17.26 8.63
CA HIS A 279 -20.10 16.47 8.30
C HIS A 279 -19.06 17.27 7.52
N GLN A 280 -19.48 18.15 6.60
CA GLN A 280 -18.58 19.03 5.88
C GLN A 280 -17.86 20.01 6.83
N SER A 281 -18.60 20.61 7.77
CA SER A 281 -18.01 21.47 8.82
C SER A 281 -17.04 20.71 9.74
N GLU A 282 -17.30 19.43 10.04
CA GLU A 282 -16.39 18.59 10.84
C GLU A 282 -15.13 18.19 10.05
N VAL A 283 -15.28 17.87 8.76
CA VAL A 283 -14.17 17.59 7.84
C VAL A 283 -13.26 18.82 7.68
N ASP A 284 -13.83 20.01 7.49
CA ASP A 284 -13.03 21.22 7.32
C ASP A 284 -12.36 21.69 8.62
N ALA A 285 -13.01 21.50 9.77
CA ALA A 285 -12.38 21.69 11.08
C ALA A 285 -11.23 20.70 11.32
N LEU A 286 -11.37 19.44 10.89
CA LEU A 286 -10.28 18.45 10.95
C LEU A 286 -9.13 18.78 10.01
N LYS A 287 -9.40 19.26 8.78
CA LYS A 287 -8.35 19.77 7.87
C LYS A 287 -7.56 20.92 8.50
N GLN A 288 -8.25 21.87 9.15
CA GLN A 288 -7.57 22.96 9.86
C GLN A 288 -6.69 22.41 11.00
N GLN A 289 -7.19 21.49 11.82
CA GLN A 289 -6.40 20.88 12.89
C GLN A 289 -5.18 20.11 12.37
N VAL A 290 -5.28 19.43 11.22
CA VAL A 290 -4.14 18.79 10.56
C VAL A 290 -3.12 19.83 10.08
N SER A 291 -3.56 20.88 9.37
CA SER A 291 -2.69 21.97 8.92
C SER A 291 -1.95 22.64 10.08
N GLU A 292 -2.66 22.94 11.17
CA GLU A 292 -2.07 23.49 12.40
C GLU A 292 -1.09 22.51 13.07
N ALA A 293 -1.32 21.20 12.99
CA ALA A 293 -0.42 20.19 13.52
C ALA A 293 0.84 20.03 12.66
N GLU A 294 0.71 20.11 11.34
CA GLU A 294 1.83 20.11 10.38
C GLU A 294 2.70 21.36 10.55
N GLU A 295 2.12 22.55 10.73
CA GLU A 295 2.87 23.77 11.07
C GLU A 295 3.65 23.60 12.37
N LYS A 296 3.01 23.11 13.45
CA LYS A 296 3.66 22.85 14.75
C LYS A 296 4.75 21.78 14.64
N MET A 297 4.55 20.75 13.81
CA MET A 297 5.54 19.70 13.54
C MET A 297 6.75 20.24 12.76
N ASN A 298 6.53 21.08 11.75
CA ASN A 298 7.58 21.74 10.99
C ASN A 298 8.39 22.71 11.88
N GLU A 299 7.71 23.49 12.74
CA GLU A 299 8.37 24.39 13.68
C GLU A 299 9.18 23.62 14.75
N LEU A 300 8.67 22.49 15.24
CA LEU A 300 9.40 21.60 16.16
C LEU A 300 10.59 20.92 15.48
N THR A 301 10.45 20.50 14.22
CA THR A 301 11.54 19.92 13.43
C THR A 301 12.65 20.94 13.24
N LYS A 302 12.32 22.16 12.82
CA LYS A 302 13.28 23.26 12.71
C LYS A 302 13.99 23.56 14.04
N LYS A 303 13.26 23.61 15.16
CA LYS A 303 13.85 23.78 16.50
C LYS A 303 14.74 22.60 16.93
N MET A 304 14.46 21.39 16.44
CA MET A 304 15.28 20.20 16.66
C MET A 304 16.57 20.26 15.83
N ASP A 305 16.49 20.67 14.56
CA ASP A 305 17.64 20.85 13.66
C ASP A 305 18.55 22.01 14.12
N GLU A 306 17.96 23.14 14.55
CA GLU A 306 18.70 24.23 15.18
C GLU A 306 19.46 23.77 16.43
N LYS A 307 18.83 22.97 17.29
CA LYS A 307 19.50 22.36 18.44
C LYS A 307 20.58 21.36 18.04
N LEU A 308 20.32 20.48 17.08
CA LEU A 308 21.29 19.51 16.57
C LEU A 308 22.51 20.20 15.96
N SER A 309 22.31 21.31 15.25
CA SER A 309 23.39 22.16 14.72
C SER A 309 24.23 22.77 15.84
N VAL A 310 23.59 23.37 16.85
CA VAL A 310 24.28 23.91 18.03
C VAL A 310 25.03 22.82 18.80
N GLU A 311 24.40 21.69 19.11
CA GLU A 311 25.04 20.58 19.84
C GLU A 311 26.17 19.93 19.03
N SER A 312 26.02 19.80 17.71
CA SER A 312 27.08 19.34 16.80
C SER A 312 28.28 20.29 16.79
N SER A 313 28.03 21.61 16.75
CA SER A 313 29.10 22.61 16.88
C SER A 313 29.79 22.55 18.25
N LYS A 314 29.02 22.30 19.32
CA LYS A 314 29.52 22.12 20.70
C LYS A 314 30.38 20.87 20.83
N VAL A 315 29.96 19.75 20.26
CA VAL A 315 30.74 18.50 20.19
C VAL A 315 32.01 18.71 19.37
N THR A 316 31.93 19.38 18.21
CA THR A 316 33.10 19.69 17.36
C THR A 316 34.11 20.56 18.11
N GLN A 317 33.64 21.57 18.86
CA GLN A 317 34.49 22.39 19.74
C GLN A 317 35.12 21.56 20.87
N LEU A 318 34.34 20.72 21.56
CA LEU A 318 34.85 19.86 22.64
C LEU A 318 35.84 18.79 22.15
N VAL A 319 35.71 18.33 20.90
CA VAL A 319 36.71 17.49 20.24
C VAL A 319 38.00 18.28 19.97
N ALA A 320 37.90 19.51 19.46
CA ALA A 320 39.07 20.37 19.25
C ALA A 320 39.77 20.77 20.56
N GLU A 321 39.01 21.00 21.63
CA GLU A 321 39.54 21.26 22.98
C GLU A 321 40.22 20.00 23.55
N ASN A 322 39.62 18.81 23.43
CA ASN A 322 40.27 17.55 23.79
C ASN A 322 41.53 17.28 22.95
N ASP A 323 41.51 17.53 21.65
CA ASP A 323 42.68 17.43 20.78
C ASP A 323 43.80 18.41 21.17
N SER A 324 43.46 19.53 21.80
CA SER A 324 44.43 20.46 22.38
C SER A 324 44.95 19.95 23.72
N TYR A 325 44.09 19.45 24.60
CA TYR A 325 44.49 18.84 25.88
C TYR A 325 45.30 17.56 25.69
N ILE A 326 45.03 16.75 24.67
CA ILE A 326 45.83 15.57 24.32
C ILE A 326 47.24 16.01 23.90
N LYS A 327 47.38 17.01 23.03
CA LYS A 327 48.69 17.56 22.65
C LYS A 327 49.43 18.21 23.82
N GLU A 328 48.70 18.89 24.71
CA GLU A 328 49.28 19.42 25.96
C GLU A 328 49.75 18.28 26.87
N ILE A 329 48.96 17.23 27.07
CA ILE A 329 49.31 16.03 27.81
C ILE A 329 50.51 15.31 27.17
N GLU A 330 50.56 15.16 25.85
CA GLU A 330 51.71 14.60 25.12
C GLU A 330 52.97 15.45 25.36
N SER A 331 52.87 16.78 25.29
CA SER A 331 53.99 17.69 25.56
C SER A 331 54.43 17.65 27.03
N LEU A 332 53.49 17.52 27.97
CA LEU A 332 53.78 17.39 29.40
C LEU A 332 54.34 16.00 29.74
N GLN A 333 53.90 14.95 29.06
CA GLN A 333 54.49 13.61 29.14
C GLN A 333 55.90 13.62 28.57
N GLN A 334 56.15 14.29 27.43
CA GLN A 334 57.50 14.48 26.91
C GLN A 334 58.38 15.27 27.89
N VAL A 335 57.87 16.35 28.50
CA VAL A 335 58.62 17.10 29.53
C VAL A 335 58.87 16.26 30.79
N ILE A 336 57.92 15.43 31.22
CA ILE A 336 58.10 14.49 32.34
C ILE A 336 59.14 13.42 31.98
N GLU A 337 59.13 12.89 30.76
CA GLU A 337 60.08 11.88 30.31
C GLU A 337 61.48 12.49 30.06
N GLU A 338 61.57 13.75 29.61
CA GLU A 338 62.82 14.54 29.59
C GLU A 338 63.32 14.87 31.00
N LEU A 339 62.43 15.04 32.00
CA LEU A 339 62.78 15.21 33.41
C LEU A 339 63.15 13.89 34.11
N ARG A 340 62.77 12.73 33.55
CA ARG A 340 63.19 11.38 33.97
C ARG A 340 64.48 10.93 33.27
N ALA A 341 64.65 11.30 32.00
CA ALA A 341 65.81 10.98 31.18
C ALA A 341 66.98 11.94 31.43
N LYS A 342 66.70 13.18 31.87
CA LYS A 342 67.64 13.88 32.75
C LYS A 342 67.78 13.06 34.03
N PRO A 343 68.98 12.62 34.42
CA PRO A 343 69.21 12.39 35.83
C PRO A 343 68.95 13.74 36.53
N SER A 344 68.12 13.74 37.57
CA SER A 344 68.01 14.93 38.44
C SER A 344 69.40 15.27 39.00
N VAL A 345 69.61 16.51 39.44
CA VAL A 345 70.87 16.87 40.12
C VAL A 345 71.12 15.91 41.28
N GLU A 346 70.07 15.60 42.05
CA GLU A 346 70.07 14.60 43.12
C GLU A 346 70.37 13.16 42.65
N SER A 347 70.14 12.81 41.38
CA SER A 347 70.43 11.49 40.81
C SER A 347 71.87 11.39 40.31
N VAL A 348 72.39 12.45 39.68
CA VAL A 348 73.84 12.57 39.38
C VAL A 348 74.61 12.59 40.70
N GLU A 349 74.17 13.41 41.66
CA GLU A 349 74.71 13.44 43.03
C GLU A 349 74.52 12.09 43.72
N ALA A 350 73.44 11.34 43.54
CA ALA A 350 73.30 10.01 44.15
C ALA A 350 74.21 8.95 43.51
N GLU A 351 74.49 9.00 42.21
CA GLU A 351 75.50 8.13 41.58
C GLU A 351 76.92 8.58 41.92
N GLU A 352 77.19 9.87 42.03
CA GLU A 352 78.48 10.43 42.42
C GLU A 352 78.74 10.28 43.92
N ILE A 353 77.71 10.31 44.77
CA ILE A 353 77.75 9.93 46.19
C ILE A 353 77.90 8.41 46.32
N LYS A 354 77.21 7.58 45.53
CA LYS A 354 77.49 6.12 45.52
C LYS A 354 78.91 5.82 45.06
N ARG A 355 79.42 6.53 44.06
CA ARG A 355 80.78 6.39 43.54
C ARG A 355 81.80 6.84 44.58
N THR A 356 81.63 8.01 45.19
CA THR A 356 82.53 8.51 46.23
C THR A 356 82.41 7.70 47.53
N ILE A 357 81.24 7.19 47.89
CA ILE A 357 81.08 6.17 48.95
C ILE A 357 81.89 4.93 48.58
N LYS A 358 81.78 4.40 47.35
CA LYS A 358 82.56 3.22 46.92
C LYS A 358 84.07 3.49 46.88
N GLU A 359 84.50 4.66 46.40
CA GLU A 359 85.91 5.08 46.45
C GLU A 359 86.39 5.31 47.89
N LEU A 360 85.52 5.78 48.81
CA LEU A 360 85.79 5.90 50.23
C LEU A 360 85.74 4.55 50.97
N GLU A 361 84.93 3.58 50.54
CA GLU A 361 84.91 2.20 51.04
C GLU A 361 86.13 1.44 50.55
N GLU A 362 86.55 1.64 49.30
CA GLU A 362 87.80 1.12 48.76
C GLU A 362 88.99 1.77 49.48
N GLN A 363 89.01 3.10 49.68
CA GLN A 363 90.00 3.79 50.52
C GLN A 363 89.94 3.38 51.99
N LEU A 364 88.77 3.07 52.56
CA LEU A 364 88.64 2.58 53.94
C LEU A 364 89.12 1.13 54.04
N SER A 365 88.90 0.31 53.01
CA SER A 365 89.42 -1.06 52.95
C SER A 365 90.94 -1.06 52.75
N HIS A 366 91.46 -0.14 51.92
CA HIS A 366 92.88 0.08 51.74
C HIS A 366 93.51 0.64 53.01
N SER A 367 92.88 1.65 53.64
CA SER A 367 93.31 2.21 54.92
C SER A 367 93.27 1.17 56.04
N LYS A 368 92.26 0.29 56.09
CA LYS A 368 92.21 -0.86 57.03
C LYS A 368 93.27 -1.92 56.70
N GLN A 369 93.59 -2.15 55.42
CA GLN A 369 94.73 -3.00 55.05
C GLN A 369 96.06 -2.35 55.43
N LEU A 370 96.19 -1.03 55.28
CA LEU A 370 97.37 -0.25 55.62
C LEU A 370 97.52 -0.13 57.15
N GLU A 371 96.41 -0.01 57.89
CA GLU A 371 96.29 -0.10 59.35
C GLU A 371 96.63 -1.52 59.82
N THR A 372 96.16 -2.58 59.15
CA THR A 372 96.53 -3.97 59.46
C THR A 372 98.02 -4.22 59.17
N GLN A 373 98.57 -3.66 58.09
CA GLN A 373 100.00 -3.72 57.77
C GLN A 373 100.84 -2.85 58.70
N LEU A 374 100.33 -1.71 59.17
CA LEU A 374 100.99 -0.83 60.14
C LEU A 374 100.93 -1.43 61.55
N ALA A 375 99.80 -2.02 61.96
CA ALA A 375 99.67 -2.77 63.20
C ALA A 375 100.60 -3.98 63.18
N LYS A 376 100.62 -4.76 62.09
CA LYS A 376 101.56 -5.88 61.94
C LYS A 376 103.01 -5.41 61.88
N ARG A 377 103.33 -4.27 61.25
CA ARG A 377 104.66 -3.66 61.31
C ARG A 377 105.01 -3.13 62.69
N TYR A 378 104.06 -2.58 63.43
CA TYR A 378 104.25 -2.15 64.82
C TYR A 378 104.43 -3.34 65.74
N GLU A 379 103.78 -4.47 65.48
CA GLU A 379 103.92 -5.72 66.22
C GLU A 379 105.26 -6.38 65.89
N GLU A 380 105.65 -6.46 64.62
CA GLU A 380 106.99 -6.83 64.15
C GLU A 380 108.07 -5.88 64.69
N GLU A 381 107.82 -4.56 64.78
CA GLU A 381 108.76 -3.57 65.31
C GLU A 381 108.80 -3.54 66.85
N LEU A 382 107.72 -3.91 67.52
CA LEU A 382 107.66 -4.13 68.97
C LEU A 382 108.42 -5.42 69.32
N GLU A 383 108.20 -6.51 68.58
CA GLU A 383 108.96 -7.75 68.71
C GLU A 383 110.45 -7.51 68.39
N LYS A 384 110.75 -6.70 67.36
CA LYS A 384 112.12 -6.30 67.03
C LYS A 384 112.73 -5.36 68.06
N ASN A 385 111.95 -4.51 68.73
CA ASN A 385 112.44 -3.71 69.87
C ASN A 385 112.58 -4.55 71.15
N GLN A 386 111.73 -5.55 71.41
CA GLN A 386 111.91 -6.50 72.51
C GLN A 386 113.15 -7.38 72.27
N ASN A 387 113.38 -7.81 71.03
CA ASN A 387 114.63 -8.48 70.64
C ASN A 387 115.84 -7.54 70.73
N LYS A 388 115.73 -6.25 70.35
CA LYS A 388 116.78 -5.26 70.62
C LYS A 388 116.98 -5.03 72.11
N ASP A 389 115.96 -5.02 72.96
CA ASP A 389 116.09 -4.85 74.41
C ASP A 389 116.75 -6.07 75.06
N LEU A 390 116.51 -7.27 74.53
CA LEU A 390 117.24 -8.49 74.88
C LEU A 390 118.69 -8.43 74.39
N GLU A 391 118.94 -7.96 73.16
CA GLU A 391 120.28 -7.77 72.60
C GLU A 391 121.05 -6.66 73.32
N MET A 392 120.37 -5.57 73.73
CA MET A 392 120.90 -4.46 74.50
C MET A 392 121.21 -4.91 75.92
N LYS A 393 120.32 -5.62 76.62
CA LYS A 393 120.64 -6.21 77.94
C LYS A 393 121.80 -7.18 77.87
N LYS A 394 121.89 -7.97 76.80
CA LYS A 394 123.04 -8.85 76.56
C LYS A 394 124.32 -8.05 76.31
N LYS A 395 124.25 -6.96 75.53
CA LYS A 395 125.36 -6.03 75.30
C LYS A 395 125.71 -5.19 76.54
N GLU A 396 124.77 -4.92 77.43
CA GLU A 396 125.01 -4.31 78.75
C GLU A 396 125.73 -5.29 79.67
N GLN A 397 125.36 -6.58 79.67
CA GLN A 397 126.12 -7.62 80.36
C GLN A 397 127.54 -7.76 79.78
N GLU A 398 127.67 -7.86 78.46
CA GLU A 398 128.96 -7.89 77.76
C GLU A 398 129.77 -6.60 78.02
N LEU A 399 129.13 -5.43 78.16
CA LEU A 399 129.78 -4.18 78.54
C LEU A 399 130.18 -4.14 80.03
N THR A 400 129.40 -4.71 80.95
CA THR A 400 129.82 -4.81 82.37
C THR A 400 131.03 -5.74 82.51
N GLU A 401 131.03 -6.90 81.83
CA GLU A 401 132.21 -7.75 81.74
C GLU A 401 133.39 -7.05 81.04
N MET A 402 133.13 -6.27 80.00
CA MET A 402 134.16 -5.49 79.31
C MET A 402 134.72 -4.39 80.20
N ASN A 403 133.92 -3.78 81.08
CA ASN A 403 134.35 -2.71 81.98
C ASN A 403 135.14 -3.26 83.18
N GLU A 404 134.81 -4.45 83.69
CA GLU A 404 135.68 -5.17 84.64
C GLU A 404 137.02 -5.54 83.99
N LYS A 405 136.99 -6.03 82.74
CA LYS A 405 138.21 -6.27 81.94
C LYS A 405 138.96 -4.96 81.64
N LEU A 406 138.26 -3.83 81.46
CA LEU A 406 138.87 -2.52 81.23
C LEU A 406 139.63 -2.06 82.47
N SER A 407 139.04 -2.21 83.66
CA SER A 407 139.70 -1.90 84.94
C SER A 407 140.94 -2.78 85.19
N GLN A 408 140.91 -4.05 84.76
CA GLN A 408 142.09 -4.92 84.76
C GLN A 408 143.15 -4.44 83.74
N THR A 409 142.75 -3.93 82.57
CA THR A 409 143.71 -3.33 81.62
C THR A 409 144.27 -1.98 82.06
N GLU A 410 143.53 -1.14 82.79
CA GLU A 410 144.07 0.10 83.37
C GLU A 410 145.16 -0.18 84.42
N GLN A 411 145.00 -1.26 85.20
CA GLN A 411 146.04 -1.71 86.13
C GLN A 411 147.29 -2.20 85.38
N LEU A 412 147.12 -2.96 84.29
CA LEU A 412 148.23 -3.43 83.44
C LEU A 412 148.89 -2.32 82.62
N GLU A 413 148.15 -1.30 82.15
CA GLU A 413 148.74 -0.12 81.51
C GLU A 413 149.60 0.70 82.49
N LYS A 414 149.23 0.71 83.76
CA LYS A 414 150.03 1.37 84.81
C LYS A 414 151.34 0.65 85.07
N GLU A 415 151.34 -0.68 85.16
CA GLU A 415 152.58 -1.48 85.21
C GLU A 415 153.40 -1.34 83.91
N LEU A 416 152.77 -1.25 82.74
CA LEU A 416 153.46 -0.99 81.47
C LEU A 416 154.05 0.42 81.38
N ALA A 417 153.48 1.42 82.05
CA ALA A 417 154.05 2.75 82.17
C ALA A 417 155.32 2.73 83.04
N GLU A 418 155.27 2.07 84.20
CA GLU A 418 156.44 1.88 85.07
C GLU A 418 157.53 1.04 84.37
N LEU A 419 157.17 0.03 83.58
CA LEU A 419 158.12 -0.71 82.73
C LEU A 419 158.74 0.17 81.64
N ARG A 420 158.00 1.12 81.05
CA ARG A 420 158.54 2.07 80.06
C ARG A 420 159.54 3.05 80.65
N ASP A 421 159.28 3.60 81.84
CA ASP A 421 160.27 4.47 82.51
C ASP A 421 161.51 3.67 82.96
N ASN A 422 161.35 2.42 83.43
CA ASN A 422 162.49 1.54 83.66
C ASN A 422 163.28 1.27 82.36
N GLN A 423 162.61 1.07 81.22
CA GLN A 423 163.27 0.87 79.93
C GLN A 423 163.98 2.13 79.41
N LYS A 424 163.49 3.32 79.79
CA LYS A 424 164.15 4.61 79.55
C LYS A 424 165.41 4.78 80.39
N VAL A 425 165.37 4.44 81.68
CA VAL A 425 166.57 4.42 82.56
C VAL A 425 167.61 3.40 82.05
N ILE A 426 167.17 2.23 81.57
CA ILE A 426 168.05 1.26 80.89
C ILE A 426 168.69 1.87 79.64
N SER A 427 167.96 2.67 78.86
CA SER A 427 168.50 3.34 77.65
C SER A 427 169.54 4.42 78.00
N GLU A 428 169.33 5.16 79.08
CA GLU A 428 170.28 6.16 79.59
C GLU A 428 171.57 5.47 80.10
N LEU A 429 171.45 4.40 80.89
CA LEU A 429 172.58 3.57 81.34
C LEU A 429 173.31 2.87 80.19
N GLN A 430 172.60 2.47 79.12
CA GLN A 430 173.23 1.92 77.91
C GLN A 430 174.05 2.97 77.15
N ASN A 431 173.58 4.22 77.11
CA ASN A 431 174.35 5.34 76.53
C ASN A 431 175.59 5.66 77.37
N GLU A 432 175.48 5.62 78.70
CA GLU A 432 176.62 5.84 79.60
C GLU A 432 177.65 4.70 79.49
N LEU A 433 177.21 3.44 79.40
CA LEU A 433 178.06 2.29 79.07
C LEU A 433 178.69 2.38 77.67
N SER A 434 178.00 2.97 76.70
CA SER A 434 178.54 3.25 75.36
C SER A 434 179.68 4.26 75.42
N ASN A 435 179.49 5.37 76.14
CA ASN A 435 180.52 6.40 76.33
C ASN A 435 181.73 5.87 77.12
N MET A 436 181.50 5.08 78.18
CA MET A 436 182.55 4.39 78.94
C MET A 436 183.34 3.41 78.05
N ARG A 437 182.65 2.64 77.18
CA ARG A 437 183.30 1.79 76.18
C ARG A 437 184.10 2.61 75.17
N HIS A 438 183.59 3.75 74.71
CA HIS A 438 184.28 4.58 73.74
C HIS A 438 185.59 5.15 74.32
N GLN A 439 185.57 5.67 75.55
CA GLN A 439 186.77 6.11 76.26
C GLN A 439 187.75 4.95 76.53
N GLN A 440 187.25 3.76 76.90
CA GLN A 440 188.08 2.57 77.06
C GLN A 440 188.71 2.12 75.72
N GLN A 441 187.98 2.30 74.61
CA GLN A 441 188.44 1.98 73.26
C GLN A 441 189.44 3.02 72.73
N GLU A 442 189.29 4.31 73.03
CA GLU A 442 190.31 5.35 72.78
C GLU A 442 191.60 5.06 73.54
N VAL A 443 191.53 4.81 74.85
CA VAL A 443 192.72 4.48 75.67
C VAL A 443 193.41 3.21 75.18
N THR A 444 192.63 2.21 74.74
CA THR A 444 193.18 0.99 74.12
C THR A 444 193.81 1.31 72.76
N SER A 445 193.17 2.16 71.94
CA SER A 445 193.70 2.63 70.64
C SER A 445 195.06 3.29 70.83
N SER A 446 195.18 4.26 71.74
CA SER A 446 196.44 4.95 72.02
C SER A 446 197.55 3.98 72.47
N LEU A 447 197.22 2.95 73.26
CA LEU A 447 198.17 1.90 73.66
C LEU A 447 198.59 1.00 72.49
N THR A 448 197.67 0.65 71.58
CA THR A 448 197.99 -0.07 70.36
C THR A 448 198.77 0.78 69.35
N GLU A 449 198.47 2.07 69.22
CA GLU A 449 199.18 2.98 68.33
C GLU A 449 200.63 3.19 68.81
N LEU A 450 200.85 3.45 70.11
CA LEU A 450 202.19 3.60 70.69
C LEU A 450 203.06 2.34 70.54
N THR A 451 202.44 1.14 70.55
CA THR A 451 203.16 -0.13 70.29
C THR A 451 203.33 -0.44 68.80
N SER A 452 202.39 -0.03 67.95
CA SER A 452 202.51 -0.09 66.50
C SER A 452 203.59 0.85 65.96
N GLU A 453 203.73 2.04 66.54
CA GLU A 453 204.69 3.05 66.11
C GLU A 453 206.12 2.67 66.54
N LYS A 454 206.25 2.05 67.72
CA LYS A 454 207.49 1.38 68.15
C LYS A 454 207.93 0.26 67.18
N THR A 455 206.99 -0.47 66.56
CA THR A 455 207.31 -1.46 65.51
C THR A 455 207.47 -0.83 64.11
N ARG A 456 206.84 0.31 63.84
CA ARG A 456 207.02 1.09 62.61
C ARG A 456 208.42 1.71 62.53
N ALA A 457 208.97 2.20 63.64
CA ALA A 457 210.35 2.66 63.73
C ALA A 457 211.34 1.55 63.33
N ALA A 458 211.20 0.36 63.93
CA ALA A 458 212.03 -0.81 63.60
C ALA A 458 211.84 -1.31 62.15
N ARG A 459 210.67 -1.09 61.53
CA ARG A 459 210.44 -1.43 60.11
C ARG A 459 211.01 -0.41 59.14
N LEU A 460 211.02 0.89 59.45
CA LEU A 460 211.60 1.88 58.54
C LEU A 460 213.13 1.86 58.53
N GLU A 461 213.77 1.42 59.63
CA GLU A 461 215.20 1.00 59.60
C GLU A 461 215.44 -0.14 58.59
N GLN A 462 214.46 -1.04 58.41
CA GLN A 462 214.53 -2.16 57.47
C GLN A 462 214.14 -1.76 56.04
N GLU A 463 213.18 -0.85 55.85
CA GLU A 463 212.73 -0.38 54.52
C GLU A 463 213.78 0.52 53.83
N VAL A 464 214.56 1.28 54.62
CA VAL A 464 215.77 1.98 54.13
C VAL A 464 216.83 0.98 53.59
N MET A 465 216.77 -0.28 54.01
CA MET A 465 217.64 -1.36 53.50
C MET A 465 217.20 -1.91 52.14
N GLU A 466 215.93 -1.73 51.74
CA GLU A 466 215.27 -2.39 50.60
C GLU A 466 215.08 -1.48 49.35
N LEU A 467 215.71 -0.30 49.37
CA LEU A 467 215.56 0.86 48.47
C LEU A 467 216.05 0.65 47.00
N ARG A 468 215.74 -0.46 46.30
CA ARG A 468 216.52 -0.89 45.09
C ARG A 468 215.78 -1.46 43.81
N SER A 469 214.48 -1.21 43.45
CA SER A 469 213.87 -1.67 42.14
C SER A 469 212.50 -1.07 41.57
N ASN A 470 212.19 -1.34 40.26
CA ASN A 470 210.88 -1.51 39.51
C ASN A 470 209.97 -0.33 38.97
N GLN A 471 209.02 -0.61 38.00
CA GLN A 471 208.29 0.36 37.09
C GLN A 471 206.89 -0.05 36.42
N ASN A 472 206.07 0.95 35.94
CA ASN A 472 205.07 1.09 34.78
C ASN A 472 203.46 0.91 34.80
N PRO A 473 202.62 1.67 33.98
CA PRO A 473 201.10 1.62 33.83
C PRO A 473 200.40 1.78 32.39
N ASP A 474 199.03 1.74 32.20
CA ASP A 474 198.23 2.04 30.91
C ASP A 474 196.64 2.29 31.03
N VAL A 475 195.86 2.70 29.96
CA VAL A 475 194.35 3.11 29.92
C VAL A 475 193.58 2.94 28.54
N SER A 476 192.20 2.80 28.48
CA SER A 476 191.36 3.00 27.24
C SER A 476 189.78 3.17 27.33
N ASP A 477 189.14 3.67 26.23
CA ASP A 477 187.75 3.63 25.62
C ASP A 477 186.37 4.07 26.27
N ILE A 478 185.47 4.73 25.48
CA ILE A 478 183.99 5.02 25.62
C ILE A 478 183.34 5.51 24.26
N GLN A 479 182.40 4.81 23.55
CA GLN A 479 181.81 5.42 22.30
C GLN A 479 180.44 5.03 21.60
N ASN A 480 179.61 4.02 21.95
CA ASN A 480 178.71 3.36 20.93
C ASN A 480 177.17 3.61 20.82
N GLU A 481 176.44 4.19 21.78
CA GLU A 481 175.00 3.85 21.99
C GLU A 481 173.87 4.53 21.12
N LEU A 482 174.16 5.44 20.17
CA LEU A 482 173.18 6.51 19.78
C LEU A 482 172.06 6.19 18.75
N LEU A 483 171.97 5.00 18.13
CA LEU A 483 171.37 4.87 16.77
C LEU A 483 169.86 4.51 16.61
N ARG A 484 169.08 4.30 17.68
CA ARG A 484 167.87 3.41 17.64
C ARG A 484 166.49 4.01 17.23
N VAL A 485 166.34 5.32 16.99
CA VAL A 485 165.04 6.03 17.23
C VAL A 485 164.08 6.21 16.02
N LYS A 486 164.28 5.58 14.85
CA LYS A 486 163.77 6.14 13.56
C LYS A 486 162.50 5.55 12.88
N GLU A 487 161.83 4.54 13.43
CA GLU A 487 161.04 3.59 12.58
C GLU A 487 159.50 3.81 12.45
N GLU A 488 158.77 4.23 13.50
CA GLU A 488 157.33 3.88 13.64
C GLU A 488 156.28 4.71 12.84
N LEU A 489 156.67 5.71 12.05
CA LEU A 489 155.78 6.78 11.54
C LEU A 489 154.85 6.41 10.35
N ARG A 490 154.41 5.14 10.21
CA ARG A 490 153.96 4.58 8.90
C ARG A 490 152.45 4.28 8.73
N LEU A 491 151.62 4.24 9.78
CA LEU A 491 150.36 3.47 9.74
C LEU A 491 149.03 4.23 9.45
N ALA A 492 149.01 5.56 9.37
CA ALA A 492 147.77 6.34 9.54
C ALA A 492 146.87 6.57 8.29
N ASN A 493 147.04 5.85 7.17
CA ASN A 493 146.64 6.37 5.85
C ASN A 493 145.53 5.61 5.07
N LEU A 494 144.75 4.71 5.71
CA LEU A 494 143.63 4.01 5.04
C LEU A 494 142.25 4.58 5.44
N ARG A 495 141.69 5.40 4.54
CA ARG A 495 140.29 5.84 4.49
C ARG A 495 139.34 4.66 4.18
N ALA A 496 138.05 4.63 4.53
CA ALA A 496 136.99 5.66 4.53
C ALA A 496 136.50 6.04 3.12
N ASP A 497 135.76 5.13 2.49
CA ASP A 497 135.15 5.29 1.16
C ASP A 497 133.84 4.47 1.05
N GLN A 498 132.97 4.82 0.07
CA GLN A 498 131.65 4.26 -0.30
C GLN A 498 130.36 4.75 0.43
N ASN A 499 129.35 5.08 -0.39
CA ASN A 499 128.01 5.65 -0.11
C ASN A 499 126.92 4.55 -0.15
N GLY A 500 125.60 4.73 0.05
CA GLY A 500 124.73 5.89 0.36
C GLY A 500 123.47 5.96 -0.55
N SER A 501 122.37 6.56 -0.06
CA SER A 501 121.06 6.84 -0.72
C SER A 501 119.93 5.77 -0.68
N MET A 502 118.75 6.20 -0.21
CA MET A 502 117.41 5.60 -0.42
C MET A 502 116.36 6.69 -0.08
N ASN A 503 115.23 6.80 -0.80
CA ASN A 503 114.32 7.95 -0.67
C ASN A 503 112.83 7.59 -0.48
N GLN A 504 112.09 8.55 0.09
CA GLN A 504 110.64 8.54 0.30
C GLN A 504 109.87 8.75 -1.01
N SER A 505 108.69 8.12 -1.15
CA SER A 505 107.54 8.57 -1.98
C SER A 505 106.51 7.44 -2.07
N ASP A 506 106.89 6.35 -2.75
CA ASP A 506 105.93 5.59 -3.56
C ASP A 506 105.00 4.71 -2.71
N ILE A 507 105.49 4.23 -1.57
CA ILE A 507 104.72 3.42 -0.60
C ILE A 507 103.54 4.21 -0.02
N ALA A 508 103.68 5.54 0.17
CA ALA A 508 102.59 6.38 0.67
C ALA A 508 101.55 6.71 -0.43
N HIS A 509 101.99 6.80 -1.69
CA HIS A 509 101.14 7.25 -2.78
C HIS A 509 100.00 6.26 -3.11
N VAL A 510 100.28 4.96 -3.03
CA VAL A 510 99.31 3.87 -3.29
C VAL A 510 98.20 3.82 -2.24
N MET A 511 98.52 4.07 -0.96
CA MET A 511 97.50 4.09 0.11
C MET A 511 96.51 5.25 -0.04
N LEU A 512 96.99 6.42 -0.48
CA LEU A 512 96.13 7.58 -0.74
C LEU A 512 95.17 7.34 -1.93
N GLU A 513 95.62 6.68 -2.99
CA GLU A 513 94.77 6.41 -4.17
C GLU A 513 93.60 5.48 -3.84
N ALA A 514 93.84 4.43 -3.04
CA ALA A 514 92.80 3.53 -2.55
C ALA A 514 91.74 4.26 -1.70
N GLN A 515 92.18 5.16 -0.82
CA GLN A 515 91.28 5.95 0.03
C GLN A 515 90.47 6.98 -0.79
N ALA A 516 91.05 7.55 -1.85
CA ALA A 516 90.36 8.47 -2.74
C ALA A 516 89.22 7.79 -3.52
N LYS A 517 89.47 6.61 -4.11
CA LYS A 517 88.46 5.84 -4.85
C LYS A 517 87.29 5.41 -3.96
N ALA A 518 87.54 5.05 -2.71
CA ALA A 518 86.49 4.71 -1.74
C ALA A 518 85.55 5.90 -1.46
N ARG A 519 86.09 7.13 -1.32
CA ARG A 519 85.27 8.35 -1.15
C ARG A 519 84.45 8.65 -2.40
N GLN A 520 85.08 8.60 -3.58
CA GLN A 520 84.42 8.90 -4.86
C GLN A 520 83.14 8.06 -5.09
N ILE A 521 83.14 6.78 -4.69
CA ILE A 521 81.96 5.91 -4.80
C ILE A 521 80.82 6.38 -3.87
N VAL A 522 81.15 6.77 -2.63
CA VAL A 522 80.18 7.28 -1.65
C VAL A 522 79.62 8.64 -2.08
N ASP A 523 80.46 9.51 -2.64
CA ASP A 523 80.05 10.83 -3.13
C ASP A 523 79.12 10.73 -4.35
N VAL A 524 79.41 9.80 -5.29
CA VAL A 524 78.52 9.51 -6.43
C VAL A 524 77.18 8.92 -5.96
N ALA A 525 77.18 7.97 -5.02
CA ALA A 525 75.96 7.40 -4.48
C ALA A 525 75.09 8.45 -3.75
N ASN A 526 75.71 9.33 -2.96
CA ASN A 526 75.02 10.47 -2.33
C ASN A 526 74.47 11.47 -3.36
N TYR A 527 75.20 11.73 -4.44
CA TYR A 527 74.75 12.62 -5.50
C TYR A 527 73.56 12.04 -6.26
N GLU A 528 73.59 10.75 -6.62
CA GLU A 528 72.47 10.10 -7.30
C GLU A 528 71.23 9.98 -6.39
N ALA A 529 71.41 9.66 -5.10
CA ALA A 529 70.32 9.66 -4.13
C ALA A 529 69.66 11.04 -4.00
N LYS A 530 70.45 12.10 -3.83
CA LYS A 530 69.94 13.50 -3.79
C LYS A 530 69.25 13.89 -5.09
N ARG A 531 69.77 13.47 -6.24
CA ARG A 531 69.13 13.72 -7.53
C ARG A 531 67.76 13.03 -7.60
N ARG A 532 67.65 11.74 -7.26
CA ARG A 532 66.36 11.02 -7.28
C ARG A 532 65.34 11.66 -6.34
N VAL A 533 65.76 12.14 -5.16
CA VAL A 533 64.89 12.91 -4.25
C VAL A 533 64.41 14.20 -4.92
N ALA A 534 65.30 14.99 -5.52
CA ALA A 534 64.93 16.23 -6.21
C ALA A 534 64.04 16.00 -7.45
N ASP A 535 64.29 14.93 -8.22
CA ASP A 535 63.45 14.54 -9.36
C ASP A 535 62.03 14.16 -8.85
N SER A 536 61.90 13.39 -7.76
CA SER A 536 60.60 13.07 -7.12
C SER A 536 59.92 14.26 -6.43
N GLU A 537 60.67 15.20 -5.84
CA GLU A 537 60.12 16.46 -5.31
C GLU A 537 59.53 17.34 -6.43
N MET A 538 60.17 17.35 -7.61
CA MET A 538 59.66 18.04 -8.79
C MET A 538 58.38 17.38 -9.33
N GLU A 539 58.33 16.05 -9.39
CA GLU A 539 57.11 15.30 -9.75
C GLU A 539 55.97 15.55 -8.75
N LEU A 540 56.26 15.50 -7.44
CA LEU A 540 55.28 15.80 -6.38
C LEU A 540 54.75 17.24 -6.46
N SER A 541 55.63 18.19 -6.79
CA SER A 541 55.28 19.60 -7.01
C SER A 541 54.38 19.76 -8.24
N ALA A 542 54.69 19.08 -9.36
CA ALA A 542 53.86 19.07 -10.56
C ALA A 542 52.46 18.50 -10.29
N VAL A 543 52.36 17.35 -9.61
CA VAL A 543 51.09 16.74 -9.19
C VAL A 543 50.32 17.66 -8.22
N SER A 544 51.00 18.34 -7.28
CA SER A 544 50.36 19.33 -6.40
C SER A 544 49.81 20.52 -7.19
N GLN A 545 50.52 21.00 -8.21
CA GLN A 545 50.06 22.08 -9.07
C GLN A 545 48.90 21.65 -9.97
N GLU A 546 48.92 20.41 -10.48
CA GLU A 546 47.81 19.85 -11.26
C GLU A 546 46.55 19.67 -10.39
N ALA A 547 46.68 19.12 -9.18
CA ALA A 547 45.60 19.02 -8.21
C ALA A 547 44.98 20.39 -7.89
N ARG A 548 45.80 21.43 -7.65
CA ARG A 548 45.32 22.83 -7.48
C ARG A 548 44.57 23.34 -8.71
N ASN A 549 44.97 22.94 -9.93
CA ASN A 549 44.25 23.30 -11.15
C ASN A 549 42.92 22.53 -11.30
N TYR A 550 42.84 21.27 -10.85
CA TYR A 550 41.57 20.54 -10.75
C TYR A 550 40.63 21.16 -9.72
N TYR A 551 41.11 21.53 -8.53
CA TYR A 551 40.30 22.26 -7.54
C TYR A 551 39.76 23.59 -8.11
N ARG A 552 40.58 24.37 -8.82
CA ARG A 552 40.13 25.61 -9.50
C ARG A 552 39.08 25.35 -10.60
N LYS A 553 39.18 24.24 -11.33
CA LYS A 553 38.15 23.82 -12.31
C LYS A 553 36.85 23.44 -11.61
N LEU A 554 36.91 22.71 -10.50
CA LEU A 554 35.75 22.35 -9.68
C LEU A 554 35.09 23.57 -9.06
N GLU A 555 35.86 24.51 -8.52
CA GLU A 555 35.35 25.79 -7.99
C GLU A 555 34.63 26.60 -9.07
N LYS A 556 35.21 26.65 -10.29
CA LYS A 556 34.56 27.30 -11.44
C LYS A 556 33.25 26.60 -11.81
N ILE A 557 33.26 25.27 -12.00
CA ILE A 557 32.06 24.49 -12.33
C ILE A 557 30.97 24.65 -11.26
N LYS A 558 31.36 24.68 -9.97
CA LYS A 558 30.45 24.98 -8.86
C LYS A 558 29.81 26.36 -9.05
N SER A 559 30.61 27.42 -9.26
CA SER A 559 30.07 28.78 -9.49
C SER A 559 29.18 28.87 -10.74
N GLU A 560 29.50 28.14 -11.80
CA GLU A 560 28.67 28.07 -13.02
C GLU A 560 27.35 27.33 -12.73
N SER A 561 27.37 26.26 -11.95
CA SER A 561 26.15 25.55 -11.50
C SER A 561 25.29 26.39 -10.54
N GLU A 562 25.91 27.22 -9.70
CA GLU A 562 25.26 28.12 -8.74
C GLU A 562 24.58 29.29 -9.45
N VAL A 563 25.17 29.81 -10.53
CA VAL A 563 24.53 30.77 -11.45
C VAL A 563 23.34 30.12 -12.17
N VAL A 564 23.48 28.90 -12.71
CA VAL A 564 22.37 28.17 -13.36
C VAL A 564 21.23 27.89 -12.37
N PHE A 565 21.56 27.51 -11.13
CA PHE A 565 20.57 27.30 -10.07
C PHE A 565 19.88 28.62 -9.67
N SER A 566 20.61 29.73 -9.60
CA SER A 566 20.06 31.07 -9.35
C SER A 566 19.14 31.54 -10.48
N GLU A 567 19.47 31.25 -11.74
CA GLU A 567 18.59 31.52 -12.87
C GLU A 567 17.32 30.66 -12.85
N LEU A 568 17.43 29.39 -12.42
CA LEU A 568 16.27 28.50 -12.28
C LEU A 568 15.36 28.95 -11.13
N LEU A 569 15.92 29.30 -9.97
CA LEU A 569 15.17 29.91 -8.87
C LEU A 569 14.47 31.19 -9.32
N ARG A 570 15.18 32.11 -9.98
CA ARG A 570 14.58 33.37 -10.49
C ARG A 570 13.49 33.14 -11.55
N LYS A 571 13.60 32.08 -12.36
CA LYS A 571 12.53 31.66 -13.29
C LYS A 571 11.32 31.08 -12.55
N LEU A 572 11.52 30.37 -11.43
CA LEU A 572 10.44 29.86 -10.57
C LEU A 572 9.77 30.99 -9.77
N GLU A 573 10.54 31.95 -9.24
CA GLU A 573 10.00 33.18 -8.63
C GLU A 573 9.18 33.98 -9.67
N SER A 574 9.71 34.14 -10.89
CA SER A 574 8.98 34.77 -12.00
C SER A 574 7.73 34.01 -12.47
N ILE A 575 7.51 32.78 -12.01
CA ILE A 575 6.26 32.03 -12.22
C ILE A 575 5.36 32.19 -10.99
N GLY A 576 5.90 32.14 -9.77
CA GLY A 576 5.14 32.39 -8.53
C GLY A 576 4.61 33.82 -8.38
N ASP A 577 5.26 34.81 -9.00
CA ASP A 577 4.76 36.19 -9.09
C ASP A 577 3.66 36.34 -10.17
N ILE A 578 3.51 35.40 -11.10
CA ILE A 578 2.37 35.34 -12.03
C ILE A 578 1.12 34.80 -11.32
N ASP A 579 1.28 33.89 -10.35
CA ASP A 579 0.21 33.42 -9.45
C ASP A 579 -0.15 34.43 -8.33
N ARG A 580 0.42 35.65 -8.36
CA ARG A 580 0.16 36.74 -7.40
C ARG A 580 -0.33 38.05 -8.03
N LEU A 581 -0.77 37.98 -9.29
CA LEU A 581 -1.42 39.06 -10.06
C LEU A 581 -2.88 38.74 -10.41
#